data_AF-X1VND8-F1
#
_entry.id   AF-X1VND8-F1
#
_cell.length_a   1.000
_cell.length_b   1.000
_cell.length_c   1.000
_cell.angle_alpha   90.00
_cell.angle_beta   90.00
_cell.angle_gamma   90.00
#
_symmetry.space_group_name_H-M   'P 1'
#
loop_
_entity.id
_entity.type
_entity.pdbx_description
1 polymer ?
#
loop_
_entity_poly.entity_id
_entity_poly.type
_entity_poly.pdbx_seq_one_letter_code
_entity_poly.pdbx_strand_id
1 'polypeptide(L)'
;MAKNNIDFKKIEERWRKFWEKEEIYKFNPKSKKPIYSIDTPPPTVSGRMHIGHAFSYSQQDFIARFRRMFDSNVFYPFGTDDNGLATIRLIEKEKKVKAFNLGREKFVKLALETLKKELRLEYIADWKNIGMSCDWNIFYTTIDSHCRKITQRSFIELYKKGRE
;
A
#
# COMPACT_ATOMS: atom_id res chain seq x y z
N MET A 1 21.25 37.49 6.73
CA MET A 1 20.82 36.11 6.40
C MET A 1 19.81 35.69 7.46
N ALA A 2 18.57 35.39 7.08
CA ALA A 2 17.55 35.00 8.06
C ALA A 2 17.98 33.69 8.73
N LYS A 3 18.38 33.77 10.00
CA LYS A 3 18.43 32.62 10.92
C LYS A 3 16.98 32.24 11.27
N ASN A 4 16.22 31.77 10.28
CA ASN A 4 14.93 31.16 10.56
C ASN A 4 15.19 29.75 11.07
N ASN A 5 14.76 29.48 12.29
CA ASN A 5 14.72 28.12 12.83
C ASN A 5 13.65 27.36 12.02
N ILE A 6 14.08 26.67 10.96
CA ILE A 6 13.18 25.93 10.07
C ILE A 6 12.66 24.70 10.80
N ASP A 7 11.35 24.66 11.06
CA ASP A 7 10.67 23.49 11.59
C ASP A 7 10.24 22.58 10.43
N PHE A 8 11.11 21.64 10.06
CA PHE A 8 10.86 20.70 8.96
C PHE A 8 9.58 19.87 9.17
N LYS A 9 9.27 19.49 10.42
CA LYS A 9 8.07 18.68 10.72
C LYS A 9 6.80 19.43 10.37
N LYS A 10 6.70 20.71 10.73
CA LYS A 10 5.55 21.56 10.37
C LYS A 10 5.45 21.77 8.87
N ILE A 11 6.58 21.92 8.17
CA ILE A 11 6.59 22.11 6.72
C ILE A 11 6.12 20.85 5.99
N GLU A 12 6.63 19.68 6.36
CA GLU A 12 6.23 18.39 5.77
C GLU A 12 4.74 18.11 6.02
N GLU A 13 4.26 18.33 7.24
CA GLU A 13 2.84 18.15 7.57
C GLU A 13 1.94 19.09 6.74
N ARG A 14 2.34 20.37 6.60
CA ARG A 14 1.61 21.34 5.78
C ARG A 14 1.48 20.86 4.33
N TRP A 15 2.58 20.43 3.71
CA TRP A 15 2.56 20.00 2.31
C TRP A 15 1.79 18.71 2.09
N ARG A 16 1.92 17.73 2.99
CA ARG A 16 1.10 16.50 2.95
C ARG A 16 -0.39 16.81 2.98
N LYS A 17 -0.83 17.67 3.92
CA LYS A 17 -2.23 18.11 4.02
C LYS A 17 -2.69 18.83 2.74
N PHE A 18 -1.84 19.68 2.17
CA PHE A 18 -2.13 20.36 0.91
C PHE A 18 -2.30 19.38 -0.25
N TRP A 19 -1.38 18.42 -0.42
CA TRP A 19 -1.45 17.45 -1.51
C TRP A 19 -2.68 16.54 -1.42
N GLU A 20 -3.06 16.13 -0.21
CA GLU A 20 -4.25 15.32 0.03
C GLU A 20 -5.53 16.11 -0.25
N LYS A 21 -5.61 17.36 0.24
CA LYS A 21 -6.77 18.23 0.01
C LYS A 21 -7.00 18.53 -1.47
N GLU A 22 -5.94 18.85 -2.21
CA GLU A 22 -6.01 19.22 -3.62
C GLU A 22 -6.00 18.00 -4.56
N GLU A 23 -6.01 16.78 -4.01
CA GLU A 23 -5.99 15.52 -4.76
C GLU A 23 -4.87 15.45 -5.82
N ILE A 24 -3.69 16.02 -5.53
CA ILE A 24 -2.60 16.24 -6.51
C ILE A 24 -2.15 14.96 -7.23
N TYR A 25 -2.25 13.81 -6.56
CA TYR A 25 -1.77 12.52 -7.08
C TYR A 25 -2.89 11.64 -7.66
N LYS A 26 -4.13 12.13 -7.72
CA LYS A 26 -5.29 11.37 -8.17
C LYS A 26 -5.18 11.03 -9.64
N PHE A 27 -5.36 9.75 -9.95
CA PHE A 27 -5.39 9.27 -11.32
C PHE A 27 -6.72 9.65 -11.99
N ASN A 28 -6.64 10.19 -13.22
CA ASN A 28 -7.83 10.57 -13.98
C ASN A 28 -7.99 9.67 -15.22
N PRO A 29 -8.90 8.67 -15.21
CA PRO A 29 -9.08 7.76 -16.34
C PRO A 29 -9.60 8.46 -17.61
N LYS A 30 -10.13 9.68 -17.51
CA LYS A 30 -10.62 10.48 -18.65
C LYS A 30 -9.57 11.43 -19.23
N SER A 31 -8.37 11.47 -18.66
CA SER A 31 -7.29 12.32 -19.16
C SER A 31 -6.86 11.89 -20.55
N LYS A 32 -6.54 12.87 -21.42
CA LYS A 32 -5.95 12.63 -22.74
C LYS A 32 -4.44 12.39 -22.70
N LYS A 33 -3.80 12.66 -21.55
CA LYS A 33 -2.36 12.45 -21.37
C LYS A 33 -2.01 10.96 -21.40
N PRO A 34 -0.81 10.58 -21.87
CA PRO A 34 -0.37 9.19 -21.87
C PRO A 34 -0.36 8.63 -20.44
N ILE A 35 -0.88 7.40 -20.28
CA ILE A 35 -0.88 6.72 -18.98
C ILE A 35 0.51 6.17 -18.71
N TYR A 36 1.06 6.49 -17.55
CA TYR A 36 2.26 5.84 -17.02
C TYR A 36 1.87 5.00 -15.81
N SER A 37 1.82 3.69 -15.98
CA SER A 37 1.42 2.74 -14.93
C SER A 37 2.65 2.31 -14.13
N ILE A 38 2.54 2.39 -12.82
CA ILE A 38 3.55 1.91 -11.89
C ILE A 38 2.98 0.72 -11.15
N ASP A 39 3.52 -0.46 -11.46
CA ASP A 39 3.24 -1.67 -10.69
C ASP A 39 4.03 -1.62 -9.39
N THR A 40 3.33 -1.49 -8.29
CA THR A 40 3.93 -1.38 -6.96
C THR A 40 3.77 -2.71 -6.27
N PRO A 41 4.86 -3.46 -6.00
CA PRO A 41 4.75 -4.72 -5.29
C PRO A 41 4.19 -4.41 -3.90
N PRO A 42 2.95 -4.82 -3.56
CA PRO A 42 2.31 -4.36 -2.34
C PRO A 42 3.12 -4.84 -1.14
N PRO A 43 3.54 -3.97 -0.22
CA PRO A 43 4.39 -4.39 0.87
C PRO A 43 3.59 -5.23 1.86
N THR A 44 4.22 -6.30 2.35
CA THR A 44 3.59 -7.25 3.27
C THR A 44 3.36 -6.60 4.64
N VAL A 45 2.16 -6.76 5.20
CA VAL A 45 1.84 -6.31 6.55
C VAL A 45 2.42 -7.30 7.57
N SER A 46 3.72 -7.19 7.81
CA SER A 46 4.49 -8.04 8.74
C SER A 46 5.09 -7.24 9.91
N GLY A 47 4.67 -6.00 10.10
CA GLY A 47 5.17 -5.08 11.13
C GLY A 47 5.09 -3.63 10.66
N ARG A 48 5.82 -2.73 11.32
CA ARG A 48 5.97 -1.32 10.93
C ARG A 48 6.85 -1.18 9.67
N MET A 49 6.71 -0.06 8.97
CA MET A 49 7.61 0.29 7.88
C MET A 49 9.04 0.51 8.42
N HIS A 50 10.08 0.13 7.66
CA HIS A 50 11.47 0.33 8.03
C HIS A 50 12.28 0.97 6.88
N ILE A 51 13.54 1.33 7.13
CA ILE A 51 14.38 2.08 6.18
C ILE A 51 14.54 1.40 4.82
N GLY A 52 14.60 0.06 4.77
CA GLY A 52 14.61 -0.69 3.52
C GLY A 52 13.41 -0.39 2.61
N HIS A 53 12.20 -0.22 3.17
CA HIS A 53 11.02 0.20 2.41
C HIS A 53 11.19 1.63 1.88
N ALA A 54 11.63 2.56 2.73
CA ALA A 54 11.85 3.94 2.31
C ALA A 54 12.89 4.05 1.17
N PHE A 55 13.95 3.24 1.23
CA PHE A 55 15.01 3.22 0.23
C PHE A 55 14.51 2.74 -1.15
N SER A 56 13.74 1.65 -1.22
CA SER A 56 13.27 1.14 -2.51
C SER A 56 12.14 1.99 -3.10
N TYR A 57 11.19 2.44 -2.29
CA TYR A 57 10.01 3.16 -2.79
C TYR A 57 10.28 4.62 -3.12
N SER A 58 11.28 5.26 -2.50
CA SER A 58 11.66 6.63 -2.86
C SER A 58 12.14 6.72 -4.32
N GLN A 59 12.86 5.71 -4.82
CA GLN A 59 13.31 5.67 -6.21
C GLN A 59 12.13 5.63 -7.19
N GLN A 60 11.15 4.77 -6.90
CA GLN A 60 9.91 4.68 -7.66
C GLN A 60 9.11 5.99 -7.60
N ASP A 61 9.05 6.62 -6.42
CA ASP A 61 8.34 7.88 -6.21
C ASP A 61 8.95 9.05 -6.99
N PHE A 62 10.28 9.13 -7.08
CA PHE A 62 10.96 10.12 -7.90
C PHE A 62 10.58 10.01 -9.37
N ILE A 63 10.50 8.78 -9.89
CA ILE A 63 10.06 8.52 -11.27
C ILE A 63 8.59 8.93 -11.44
N ALA A 64 7.72 8.59 -10.49
CA ALA A 64 6.31 8.97 -10.53
C ALA A 64 6.14 10.50 -10.60
N ARG A 65 6.85 11.24 -9.76
CA ARG A 65 6.84 12.71 -9.74
C ARG A 65 7.35 13.30 -11.04
N PHE A 66 8.49 12.82 -11.52
CA PHE A 66 9.05 13.24 -12.81
C PHE A 66 8.05 13.02 -13.95
N ARG A 67 7.43 11.85 -14.02
CA ARG A 67 6.44 11.52 -15.06
C ARG A 67 5.22 12.43 -15.02
N ARG A 68 4.70 12.76 -13.82
CA ARG A 68 3.60 13.74 -13.67
C ARG A 68 3.99 15.14 -14.14
N MET A 69 5.20 15.58 -13.79
CA MET A 69 5.71 16.89 -14.17
C MET A 69 6.00 17.00 -15.67
N PHE A 70 6.48 15.91 -16.28
CA PHE A 70 6.85 15.91 -17.69
C PHE A 70 5.60 15.99 -18.58
N ASP A 71 4.75 14.95 -18.63
CA ASP A 71 3.42 15.02 -19.26
C ASP A 71 2.53 13.78 -19.08
N SER A 72 2.75 12.93 -18.06
CA SER A 72 2.01 11.66 -17.94
C SER A 72 0.85 11.72 -16.95
N ASN A 73 -0.23 11.00 -17.28
CA ASN A 73 -1.28 10.64 -16.33
C ASN A 73 -0.84 9.39 -15.55
N VAL A 74 -0.22 9.60 -14.39
CA VAL A 74 0.43 8.52 -13.63
C VAL A 74 -0.61 7.69 -12.88
N PHE A 75 -0.73 6.42 -13.23
CA PHE A 75 -1.47 5.42 -12.46
C PHE A 75 -0.51 4.77 -11.47
N TYR A 76 -0.63 5.15 -10.19
CA TYR A 76 0.24 4.68 -9.11
C TYR A 76 -0.64 4.30 -7.91
N PRO A 77 -1.26 3.12 -7.93
CA PRO A 77 -2.08 2.63 -6.82
C PRO A 77 -1.19 2.24 -5.64
N PHE A 78 -1.79 2.18 -4.45
CA PHE A 78 -1.16 1.58 -3.28
C PHE A 78 -1.93 0.34 -2.85
N GLY A 79 -1.26 -0.65 -2.29
CA GLY A 79 -1.93 -1.82 -1.73
C GLY A 79 -1.11 -2.43 -0.62
N THR A 80 -1.68 -3.39 0.09
CA THR A 80 -0.94 -4.17 1.08
C THR A 80 -1.06 -5.66 0.80
N ASP A 81 0.04 -6.38 1.01
CA ASP A 81 0.00 -7.83 0.98
C ASP A 81 -0.35 -8.37 2.38
N ASP A 82 -1.57 -8.87 2.49
CA ASP A 82 -2.20 -9.32 3.73
C ASP A 82 -2.23 -10.85 3.85
N ASN A 83 -1.53 -11.55 2.95
CA ASN A 83 -1.58 -13.00 2.85
C ASN A 83 -0.37 -13.68 3.49
N GLY A 84 -0.51 -14.99 3.70
CA GLY A 84 0.61 -15.89 3.92
C GLY A 84 1.16 -15.92 5.34
N LEU A 85 2.31 -16.59 5.46
CA LEU A 85 2.88 -16.98 6.75
C LEU A 85 3.38 -15.78 7.58
N ALA A 86 3.84 -14.73 6.93
CA ALA A 86 4.33 -13.52 7.59
C ALA A 86 3.21 -12.85 8.40
N THR A 87 2.03 -12.67 7.79
CA THR A 87 0.85 -12.14 8.46
C THR A 87 0.38 -13.04 9.60
N ILE A 88 0.32 -14.36 9.37
CA ILE A 88 -0.05 -15.33 10.43
C ILE A 88 0.88 -15.18 11.64
N ARG A 89 2.19 -15.16 11.42
CA ARG A 89 3.19 -15.01 12.50
C ARG A 89 3.09 -13.68 13.21
N LEU A 90 2.81 -12.59 12.49
CA LEU A 90 2.57 -11.28 13.09
C LEU A 90 1.37 -11.33 14.03
N ILE A 91 0.22 -11.86 13.56
CA ILE A 91 -0.99 -11.94 14.38
C ILE A 91 -0.81 -12.84 15.60
N GLU A 92 -0.14 -13.99 15.45
CA GLU A 92 0.19 -14.85 16.59
C GLU A 92 1.02 -14.13 17.65
N LYS A 93 2.01 -13.33 17.21
CA LYS A 93 2.86 -12.53 18.10
C LYS A 93 2.08 -11.41 18.79
N GLU A 94 1.35 -10.60 18.02
CA GLU A 94 0.60 -9.43 18.53
C GLU A 94 -0.51 -9.84 19.49
N LYS A 95 -1.26 -10.89 19.17
CA LYS A 95 -2.38 -11.37 19.99
C LYS A 95 -1.98 -12.41 21.03
N LYS A 96 -0.72 -12.85 21.03
CA LYS A 96 -0.20 -13.93 21.91
C LYS A 96 -1.03 -15.21 21.81
N VAL A 97 -1.40 -15.58 20.58
CA VAL A 97 -2.21 -16.78 20.28
C VAL A 97 -1.47 -17.70 19.32
N LYS A 98 -1.94 -18.95 19.19
CA LYS A 98 -1.51 -19.88 18.14
C LYS A 98 -2.67 -20.17 17.20
N ALA A 99 -2.43 -20.00 15.89
CA ALA A 99 -3.43 -20.22 14.85
C ALA A 99 -4.01 -21.65 14.91
N PHE A 100 -3.14 -22.62 15.19
CA PHE A 100 -3.53 -24.02 15.38
C PHE A 100 -4.58 -24.19 16.48
N ASN A 101 -4.38 -23.56 17.65
CA ASN A 101 -5.26 -23.72 18.82
C ASN A 101 -6.63 -23.06 18.63
N LEU A 102 -6.71 -21.97 17.84
CA LEU A 102 -7.99 -21.28 17.60
C LEU A 102 -8.84 -21.95 16.53
N GLY A 103 -8.22 -22.73 15.63
CA GLY A 103 -8.87 -23.20 14.41
C GLY A 103 -8.98 -22.10 13.35
N ARG A 104 -9.09 -22.55 12.09
CA ARG A 104 -8.98 -21.69 10.90
C ARG A 104 -9.96 -20.52 10.90
N GLU A 105 -11.25 -20.78 11.11
CA GLU A 105 -12.30 -19.77 10.97
C GLU A 105 -12.13 -18.63 11.99
N LYS A 106 -11.95 -19.00 13.27
CA LYS A 106 -11.73 -18.03 14.35
C LYS A 106 -10.45 -17.23 14.13
N PHE A 107 -9.37 -17.90 13.70
CA PHE A 107 -8.11 -17.22 13.44
C PHE A 107 -8.19 -16.25 12.26
N VAL A 108 -8.84 -16.64 11.15
CA VAL A 108 -9.03 -15.76 9.98
C VAL A 108 -9.82 -14.52 10.37
N LYS A 109 -10.88 -14.67 11.16
CA LYS A 109 -11.65 -13.52 11.67
C LYS A 109 -10.78 -12.60 12.53
N LEU A 110 -10.03 -13.16 13.48
CA LEU A 110 -9.11 -12.42 14.33
C LEU A 110 -8.06 -11.66 13.51
N ALA A 111 -7.45 -12.31 12.52
CA ALA A 111 -6.42 -11.73 11.68
C ALA A 111 -6.96 -10.56 10.86
N LEU A 112 -8.10 -10.74 10.18
CA LEU A 112 -8.74 -9.68 9.39
C LEU A 112 -9.15 -8.48 10.23
N GLU A 113 -9.69 -8.71 11.42
CA GLU A 113 -10.06 -7.64 12.35
C GLU A 113 -8.84 -6.88 12.86
N THR A 114 -7.78 -7.59 13.26
CA THR A 114 -6.53 -6.99 13.75
C THR A 114 -5.86 -6.16 12.66
N LEU A 115 -5.72 -6.71 11.45
CA LEU A 115 -5.15 -5.98 10.30
C LEU A 115 -5.93 -4.71 10.01
N LYS A 116 -7.27 -4.79 9.94
CA LYS A 116 -8.12 -3.66 9.57
C LYS A 116 -8.15 -2.56 10.64
N LYS A 117 -8.23 -2.94 11.92
CA LYS A 117 -8.50 -1.99 13.01
C LYS A 117 -7.23 -1.46 13.67
N GLU A 118 -6.16 -2.24 13.70
CA GLU A 118 -4.98 -1.92 14.52
C GLU A 118 -3.75 -1.65 13.68
N LEU A 119 -3.45 -2.51 12.69
CA LEU A 119 -2.14 -2.48 12.03
C LEU A 119 -2.12 -1.61 10.76
N ARG A 120 -3.14 -1.74 9.90
CA ARG A 120 -3.09 -1.13 8.56
C ARG A 120 -3.11 0.39 8.58
N LEU A 121 -3.86 1.00 9.50
CA LEU A 121 -3.96 2.47 9.57
C LEU A 121 -2.60 3.10 9.90
N GLU A 122 -1.91 2.57 10.92
CA GLU A 122 -0.58 3.05 11.29
C GLU A 122 0.45 2.75 10.19
N TYR A 123 0.36 1.56 9.58
CA TYR A 123 1.24 1.17 8.49
C TYR A 123 1.12 2.13 7.30
N ILE A 124 -0.10 2.42 6.83
CA ILE A 124 -0.35 3.39 5.76
C ILE A 124 0.10 4.80 6.17
N ALA A 125 -0.06 5.18 7.45
CA ALA A 125 0.40 6.47 7.94
C ALA A 125 1.92 6.62 7.80
N ASP A 126 2.71 5.57 8.07
CA ASP A 126 4.17 5.59 7.86
C ASP A 126 4.53 5.94 6.41
N TRP A 127 3.83 5.35 5.44
CA TRP A 127 4.01 5.64 4.00
C TRP A 127 3.57 7.05 3.61
N LYS A 128 2.45 7.54 4.15
CA LYS A 128 2.02 8.94 3.98
C LYS A 128 3.03 9.92 4.57
N ASN A 129 3.63 9.57 5.71
CA ASN A 129 4.57 10.42 6.43
C ASN A 129 5.87 10.64 5.65
N ILE A 130 6.35 9.63 4.90
CA ILE A 130 7.50 9.79 3.99
C ILE A 130 7.15 10.52 2.68
N GLY A 131 5.90 10.96 2.51
CA GLY A 131 5.47 11.78 1.38
C GLY A 131 5.29 11.00 0.08
N MET A 132 4.97 9.71 0.13
CA MET A 132 4.74 8.92 -1.07
C MET A 132 3.59 9.50 -1.92
N SER A 133 3.83 9.59 -3.22
CA SER A 133 2.95 10.23 -4.20
C SER A 133 2.03 9.26 -4.92
N CYS A 134 1.59 8.18 -4.28
CA CYS A 134 0.57 7.29 -4.86
C CYS A 134 -0.83 7.89 -4.77
N ASP A 135 -1.77 7.35 -5.55
CA ASP A 135 -3.19 7.65 -5.42
C ASP A 135 -3.79 6.81 -4.28
N TRP A 136 -3.93 7.44 -3.11
CA TRP A 136 -4.50 6.80 -1.92
C TRP A 136 -5.97 6.39 -2.07
N ASN A 137 -6.68 6.88 -3.10
CA ASN A 137 -8.06 6.47 -3.38
C ASN A 137 -8.12 5.13 -4.13
N ILE A 138 -7.03 4.73 -4.76
CA ILE A 138 -6.91 3.44 -5.46
C ILE A 138 -6.11 2.51 -4.56
N PHE A 139 -6.81 2.01 -3.53
CA PHE A 139 -6.27 1.10 -2.55
C PHE A 139 -6.82 -0.31 -2.73
N TYR A 140 -5.96 -1.32 -2.63
CA TYR A 140 -6.35 -2.73 -2.66
C TYR A 140 -5.63 -3.54 -1.58
N THR A 141 -6.16 -4.70 -1.23
CA THR A 141 -5.40 -5.68 -0.44
C THR A 141 -5.46 -7.04 -1.10
N THR A 142 -4.37 -7.80 -1.00
CA THR A 142 -4.28 -9.10 -1.69
C THR A 142 -5.30 -10.14 -1.22
N ILE A 143 -6.02 -9.88 -0.11
CA ILE A 143 -7.09 -10.74 0.43
C ILE A 143 -8.50 -10.18 0.18
N ASP A 144 -8.64 -9.03 -0.47
CA ASP A 144 -9.95 -8.47 -0.80
C ASP A 144 -10.71 -9.33 -1.82
N SER A 145 -12.01 -9.05 -1.98
CA SER A 145 -12.88 -9.84 -2.85
C SER A 145 -12.48 -9.75 -4.33
N HIS A 146 -11.92 -8.62 -4.76
CA HIS A 146 -11.52 -8.38 -6.13
C HIS A 146 -10.26 -9.17 -6.49
N CYS A 147 -9.20 -9.02 -5.68
CA CYS A 147 -7.95 -9.76 -5.82
C CYS A 147 -8.19 -11.26 -5.75
N ARG A 148 -8.99 -11.75 -4.78
CA ARG A 148 -9.34 -13.17 -4.68
C ARG A 148 -10.04 -13.70 -5.93
N LYS A 149 -10.99 -12.94 -6.48
CA LYS A 149 -11.72 -13.33 -7.70
C LYS A 149 -10.79 -13.41 -8.92
N ILE A 150 -9.89 -12.45 -9.07
CA ILE A 150 -8.90 -12.43 -10.16
C ILE A 150 -7.97 -13.65 -10.04
N THR A 151 -7.41 -13.90 -8.86
CA THR A 151 -6.50 -15.03 -8.64
C THR A 151 -7.18 -16.37 -8.88
N GLN A 152 -8.41 -16.56 -8.38
CA GLN A 152 -9.19 -17.78 -8.62
C GLN A 152 -9.46 -17.99 -10.12
N ARG A 153 -9.83 -16.92 -10.83
CA ARG A 153 -10.04 -16.99 -12.29
C ARG A 153 -8.75 -17.38 -13.01
N SER A 154 -7.63 -16.74 -12.68
CA SER A 154 -6.32 -17.04 -13.27
C SER A 154 -5.94 -18.52 -13.07
N PHE A 155 -6.11 -19.04 -11.86
CA PHE A 155 -5.85 -20.45 -11.55
C PHE A 155 -6.73 -21.40 -12.37
N ILE A 156 -8.04 -21.12 -12.48
CA ILE A 156 -8.97 -21.92 -13.30
C ILE A 156 -8.55 -21.89 -14.79
N GLU A 157 -8.10 -20.74 -15.29
CA GLU A 157 -7.63 -20.61 -16.66
C GLU A 157 -6.33 -21.39 -16.92
N LEU A 158 -5.40 -21.40 -15.96
CA LEU A 158 -4.17 -22.20 -16.04
C LEU A 158 -4.46 -23.69 -16.01
N TYR A 159 -5.33 -24.13 -15.09
CA TYR A 159 -5.77 -25.53 -15.00
C TYR A 159 -6.44 -26.01 -16.30
N LYS A 160 -7.34 -25.20 -16.88
CA LYS A 160 -7.98 -25.52 -18.18
C LYS A 160 -6.98 -25.63 -19.34
N LYS A 161 -5.80 -25.03 -19.21
CA LYS A 161 -4.71 -25.07 -20.21
C LYS A 161 -3.70 -26.19 -19.95
N GLY A 162 -3.87 -26.99 -18.88
CA GLY A 162 -2.90 -28.02 -18.48
C GLY A 162 -1.55 -27.42 -18.03
N ARG A 163 -1.59 -26.30 -17.31
CA ARG A 163 -0.41 -25.53 -16.84
C ARG A 163 -0.41 -25.32 -15.33
N GLU A 164 -1.11 -26.15 -14.59
CA GLU A 164 -1.14 -26.19 -13.13
C GLU A 164 0.19 -26.63 -12.50
#